data_AF-A0A1V3WS20-F1
#
_entry.id   AF-A0A1V3WS20-F1
#
_cell.length_a   1.000
_cell.length_b   1.000
_cell.length_c   1.000
_cell.angle_alpha   90.00
_cell.angle_beta   90.00
_cell.angle_gamma   90.00
#
_symmetry.space_group_name_H-M   'P 1'
#
loop_
_entity.id
_entity.type
_entity.pdbx_description
1 polymer ?
#
loop_
_entity_poly.entity_id
_entity_poly.type
_entity_poly.pdbx_seq_one_letter_code
_entity_poly.pdbx_strand_id
1 'polypeptide(L)'
;MKVGELPGIYQASGVYDPKTNQMVIVGNTSNRTGDLTRGMWVSGPVDPANPNGWMNSLQRVGNVSLPGDRESQLVSLKGGGFMLVGATNGDAVQAITAATPQGLMTTQPVPLVTQATLPSVYGPTVTGTTLDPATGLETVQLRVSTWPFNPANPTFYDPNTWTTTFSVQH
;
A
#
# COMPACT_ATOMS: atom_id res chain seq x y z
N MET A 1 7.34 23.92 7.45
CA MET A 1 7.98 23.01 6.47
C MET A 1 6.88 22.39 5.64
N LYS A 2 6.82 22.64 4.32
CA LYS A 2 5.93 21.90 3.39
C LYS A 2 6.82 20.85 2.71
N VAL A 3 6.50 19.57 2.89
CA VAL A 3 7.31 18.43 2.40
C VAL A 3 7.11 18.18 0.89
N GLY A 4 6.11 18.82 0.29
CA GLY A 4 5.69 18.61 -1.09
C GLY A 4 4.19 18.34 -1.14
N GLU A 5 3.62 18.30 -2.34
CA GLU A 5 2.24 17.90 -2.58
C GLU A 5 2.25 16.97 -3.79
N LEU A 6 1.36 15.98 -3.81
CA LEU A 6 1.15 15.08 -4.94
C LEU A 6 -0.23 15.39 -5.56
N PRO A 7 -0.33 16.40 -6.44
CA PRO A 7 -1.62 16.85 -6.94
C PRO A 7 -2.34 15.72 -7.69
N GLY A 8 -3.59 15.45 -7.32
CA GLY A 8 -4.40 14.43 -7.97
C GLY A 8 -4.04 12.98 -7.61
N ILE A 9 -3.17 12.76 -6.61
CA ILE A 9 -2.91 11.43 -6.05
C ILE A 9 -3.43 11.41 -4.61
N TYR A 10 -4.46 10.60 -4.36
CA TYR A 10 -5.12 10.53 -3.06
C TYR A 10 -4.65 9.31 -2.28
N GLN A 11 -4.54 9.43 -0.94
CA GLN A 11 -4.10 8.35 -0.06
C GLN A 11 -2.80 7.69 -0.55
N ALA A 12 -1.87 8.52 -1.02
CA ALA A 12 -0.64 8.07 -1.65
C ALA A 12 0.27 7.32 -0.68
N SER A 13 0.89 6.25 -1.18
CA SER A 13 1.98 5.54 -0.54
C SER A 13 3.14 5.42 -1.54
N GLY A 14 4.37 5.59 -1.06
CA GLY A 14 5.53 5.66 -1.91
C GLY A 14 6.71 4.90 -1.35
N VAL A 15 7.53 4.35 -2.26
CA VAL A 15 8.79 3.69 -1.95
C VAL A 15 9.86 4.13 -2.94
N TYR A 16 11.10 4.21 -2.46
CA TYR A 16 12.28 4.41 -3.31
C TYR A 16 12.78 3.05 -3.83
N ASP A 17 12.95 2.91 -5.13
CA ASP A 17 13.58 1.75 -5.77
C ASP A 17 15.07 2.04 -6.05
N PRO A 18 16.00 1.43 -5.29
CA PRO A 18 17.43 1.65 -5.48
C PRO A 18 17.97 1.07 -6.79
N LYS A 19 17.27 0.10 -7.42
CA LYS A 19 17.74 -0.50 -8.68
C LYS A 19 17.60 0.46 -9.86
N THR A 20 16.55 1.26 -9.85
CA THR A 20 16.24 2.24 -10.90
C THR A 20 16.55 3.68 -10.47
N ASN A 21 16.87 3.90 -9.19
CA ASN A 21 17.01 5.21 -8.57
C ASN A 21 15.72 6.04 -8.71
N GLN A 22 14.53 5.43 -8.65
CA GLN A 22 13.25 6.11 -8.86
C GLN A 22 12.36 6.03 -7.62
N MET A 23 11.45 7.00 -7.48
CA MET A 23 10.31 6.89 -6.58
C MET A 23 9.15 6.20 -7.30
N VAL A 24 8.56 5.21 -6.65
CA VAL A 24 7.33 4.55 -7.07
C VAL A 24 6.23 4.97 -6.11
N ILE A 25 5.16 5.54 -6.65
CA ILE A 25 4.01 6.02 -5.90
C ILE A 25 2.76 5.26 -6.34
N VAL A 26 1.99 4.76 -5.39
CA VAL A 26 0.65 4.21 -5.61
C VAL A 26 -0.36 5.02 -4.81
N GLY A 27 -1.52 5.28 -5.38
CA GLY A 27 -2.60 6.00 -4.70
C GLY A 27 -3.89 5.97 -5.50
N ASN A 28 -4.97 6.42 -4.88
CA ASN A 28 -6.27 6.50 -5.54
C ASN A 28 -6.27 7.64 -6.56
N THR A 29 -6.92 7.40 -7.69
CA THR A 29 -7.02 8.40 -8.78
C THR A 29 -8.11 9.46 -8.54
N SER A 30 -8.94 9.27 -7.51
CA SER A 30 -9.93 10.23 -7.06
C SER A 30 -10.12 10.14 -5.53
N ASN A 31 -10.79 11.13 -4.94
CA ASN A 31 -11.24 11.12 -3.55
C ASN A 31 -12.67 10.58 -3.39
N ARG A 32 -13.26 10.02 -4.45
CA ARG A 32 -14.65 9.54 -4.44
C ARG A 32 -14.74 8.19 -3.76
N THR A 33 -15.52 8.10 -2.69
CA THR A 33 -15.86 6.81 -2.06
C THR A 33 -16.46 5.85 -3.08
N GLY A 34 -16.03 4.58 -3.06
CA GLY A 34 -16.43 3.56 -4.03
C GLY A 34 -15.68 3.58 -5.37
N ASP A 35 -14.79 4.55 -5.62
CA ASP A 35 -13.81 4.42 -6.70
C ASP A 35 -12.65 3.55 -6.23
N LEU A 36 -12.63 2.30 -6.69
CA LEU A 36 -11.64 1.32 -6.29
C LEU A 36 -10.32 1.40 -7.07
N THR A 37 -10.17 2.40 -7.95
CA THR A 37 -9.04 2.51 -8.87
C THR A 37 -7.82 3.11 -8.20
N ARG A 38 -6.75 2.32 -8.11
CA ARG A 38 -5.41 2.76 -7.70
C ARG A 38 -4.49 2.91 -8.89
N GLY A 39 -3.97 4.13 -9.08
CA GLY A 39 -2.95 4.42 -10.07
C GLY A 39 -1.54 4.12 -9.53
N MET A 40 -0.60 3.93 -10.45
CA MET A 40 0.83 3.91 -10.16
C MET A 40 1.51 5.02 -10.95
N TRP A 41 2.42 5.72 -10.29
CA TRP A 41 3.28 6.73 -10.85
C TRP A 41 4.75 6.43 -10.53
N VAL A 42 5.63 6.76 -11.46
CA VAL A 42 7.08 6.56 -11.32
C VAL A 42 7.77 7.87 -11.66
N SER A 43 8.75 8.28 -10.86
CA SER A 43 9.55 9.48 -11.14
C SER A 43 10.65 9.21 -12.15
N GLY A 44 11.30 10.26 -12.67
CA GLY A 44 12.66 10.14 -13.18
C GLY A 44 13.65 9.77 -12.05
N PRO A 45 14.93 9.50 -12.37
CA PRO A 45 15.93 9.21 -11.35
C PRO A 45 16.05 10.33 -10.31
N VAL A 46 16.20 9.96 -9.04
CA VAL A 46 16.37 10.91 -7.93
C VAL A 46 17.75 11.54 -8.03
N ASP A 47 17.79 12.88 -8.02
CA ASP A 47 19.01 13.66 -7.95
C ASP A 47 19.43 13.86 -6.49
N PRO A 48 20.59 13.34 -6.04
CA PRO A 48 21.05 13.53 -4.66
C PRO A 48 21.30 15.01 -4.29
N ALA A 49 21.60 15.87 -5.26
CA ALA A 49 21.75 17.31 -5.04
C ALA A 49 20.40 18.02 -4.89
N ASN A 50 19.32 17.41 -5.35
CA ASN A 50 17.95 17.88 -5.22
C ASN A 50 16.99 16.74 -4.85
N PRO A 51 17.08 16.20 -3.62
CA PRO A 51 16.43 14.95 -3.23
C PRO A 51 14.90 15.00 -3.22
N ASN A 52 14.29 16.19 -3.30
CA ASN A 52 12.83 16.35 -3.41
C ASN A 52 12.38 16.66 -4.86
N GLY A 53 13.31 16.87 -5.79
CA GLY A 53 13.03 17.25 -7.17
C GLY A 53 12.31 16.17 -7.99
N TRP A 54 12.35 14.91 -7.54
CA TRP A 54 11.71 13.77 -8.19
C TRP A 54 10.19 13.96 -8.37
N MET A 55 9.53 14.72 -7.50
CA MET A 55 8.09 14.99 -7.60
C MET A 55 7.72 15.67 -8.92
N ASN A 56 8.63 16.44 -9.51
CA ASN A 56 8.41 17.16 -10.77
C ASN A 56 8.52 16.27 -12.01
N SER A 57 9.09 15.07 -11.88
CA SER A 57 9.24 14.10 -12.97
C SER A 57 8.30 12.90 -12.83
N LEU A 58 7.35 12.97 -11.91
CA LEU A 58 6.40 11.90 -11.62
C LEU A 58 5.43 11.72 -12.80
N GLN A 59 5.39 10.51 -13.36
CA GLN A 59 4.53 10.16 -14.49
C GLN A 59 3.66 8.96 -14.17
N ARG A 60 2.39 9.01 -14.57
CA ARG A 60 1.48 7.88 -14.42
C ARG A 60 1.85 6.78 -15.40
N VAL A 61 2.02 5.56 -14.90
CA VAL A 61 2.41 4.39 -15.71
C VAL A 61 1.28 3.36 -15.86
N GLY A 62 0.23 3.44 -15.04
CA GLY A 62 -0.96 2.62 -15.18
C GLY A 62 -1.74 2.45 -13.88
N ASN A 63 -2.49 1.36 -13.78
CA ASN A 63 -3.22 0.95 -12.58
C ASN A 63 -2.61 -0.31 -11.98
N VAL A 64 -2.52 -0.36 -10.64
CA VAL A 64 -2.24 -1.61 -9.95
C VAL A 64 -3.49 -2.50 -9.95
N SER A 65 -3.29 -3.82 -9.84
CA SER A 65 -4.38 -4.79 -9.82
C SER A 65 -5.11 -4.87 -8.48
N LEU A 66 -4.58 -4.25 -7.42
CA LEU A 66 -5.18 -4.23 -6.09
C LEU A 66 -6.25 -3.13 -5.98
N PRO A 67 -7.56 -3.48 -5.93
CA PRO A 67 -8.62 -2.51 -5.77
C PRO A 67 -8.61 -1.90 -4.36
N GLY A 68 -9.14 -0.70 -4.24
CA GLY A 68 -9.64 -0.19 -2.96
C GLY A 68 -9.76 1.32 -2.89
N ASP A 69 -10.65 1.75 -1.99
CA ASP A 69 -11.00 3.15 -1.71
C ASP A 69 -10.64 3.54 -0.26
N ARG A 70 -9.83 2.72 0.41
CA ARG A 70 -9.29 2.94 1.76
C ARG A 70 -7.77 2.94 1.76
N GLU A 71 -7.19 3.09 2.94
CA GLU A 71 -5.76 3.16 3.20
C GLU A 71 -5.02 2.01 2.54
N SER A 72 -3.84 2.33 2.01
CA SER A 72 -2.93 1.37 1.39
C SER A 72 -1.49 1.74 1.72
N GLN A 73 -0.60 0.75 1.60
CA GLN A 73 0.82 0.94 1.79
C GLN A 73 1.61 0.13 0.77
N LEU A 74 2.50 0.83 0.06
CA LEU A 74 3.52 0.26 -0.80
C LEU A 74 4.82 0.15 -0.01
N VAL A 75 5.46 -1.02 -0.05
CA VAL A 75 6.75 -1.28 0.59
C VAL A 75 7.68 -2.04 -0.34
N SER A 76 8.99 -1.86 -0.13
CA SER A 76 10.02 -2.76 -0.67
C SER A 76 10.16 -3.96 0.25
N LEU A 77 10.35 -5.14 -0.35
CA LEU A 77 10.59 -6.38 0.37
C LEU A 77 12.11 -6.62 0.51
N LYS A 78 12.54 -7.20 1.63
CA LYS A 78 13.95 -7.52 1.91
C LYS A 78 14.50 -8.59 0.98
N GLY A 79 13.69 -9.57 0.59
CA GLY A 79 13.99 -10.57 -0.44
C GLY A 79 14.00 -9.97 -1.86
N GLY A 80 13.65 -8.70 -1.98
CA GLY A 80 13.55 -7.97 -3.24
C GLY A 80 12.12 -7.91 -3.79
N GLY A 81 11.88 -6.92 -4.63
CA GLY A 81 10.55 -6.63 -5.15
C GLY A 81 9.73 -5.76 -4.21
N PHE A 82 8.43 -5.78 -4.44
CA PHE A 82 7.48 -4.82 -3.89
C PHE A 82 6.25 -5.56 -3.40
N MET A 83 5.64 -4.99 -2.36
CA MET A 83 4.32 -5.39 -1.90
C MET A 83 3.45 -4.15 -1.78
N LEU A 84 2.23 -4.25 -2.29
CA LEU A 84 1.16 -3.31 -2.01
C LEU A 84 0.12 -4.04 -1.17
N VAL A 85 -0.18 -3.50 0.01
CA VAL A 85 -1.30 -3.92 0.86
C VAL A 85 -2.32 -2.81 0.92
N GLY A 86 -3.61 -3.14 0.93
CA GLY A 86 -4.67 -2.15 0.91
C GLY A 86 -6.00 -2.70 1.41
N ALA A 87 -6.86 -1.80 1.84
CA ALA A 87 -8.24 -2.11 2.21
C ALA A 87 -9.22 -1.56 1.18
N THR A 88 -10.42 -2.13 1.18
CA THR A 88 -11.61 -1.66 0.48
C THR A 88 -12.73 -1.55 1.48
N ASN A 89 -13.57 -0.52 1.36
CA ASN A 89 -14.67 -0.29 2.27
C ASN A 89 -15.64 -1.49 2.27
N GLY A 90 -15.81 -2.13 3.43
CA GLY A 90 -16.68 -3.29 3.59
C GLY A 90 -16.11 -4.63 3.09
N ASP A 91 -14.84 -4.68 2.68
CA ASP A 91 -14.19 -5.90 2.17
C ASP A 91 -12.88 -6.20 2.93
N ALA A 92 -12.20 -7.27 2.57
CA ALA A 92 -10.95 -7.70 3.18
C ALA A 92 -9.81 -6.68 3.01
N VAL A 93 -8.84 -6.74 3.93
CA VAL A 93 -7.48 -6.30 3.65
C VAL A 93 -6.84 -7.31 2.72
N GLN A 94 -6.33 -6.85 1.58
CA GLN A 94 -5.72 -7.67 0.54
C GLN A 94 -4.30 -7.17 0.25
N ALA A 95 -3.48 -8.04 -0.34
CA ALA A 95 -2.15 -7.67 -0.82
C ALA A 95 -1.84 -8.27 -2.21
N ILE A 96 -0.90 -7.62 -2.89
CA ILE A 96 -0.24 -8.13 -4.09
C ILE A 96 1.28 -7.95 -3.92
N THR A 97 2.04 -8.87 -4.51
CA THR A 97 3.50 -8.80 -4.55
C THR A 97 4.02 -8.95 -5.98
N ALA A 98 5.17 -8.36 -6.28
CA ALA A 98 5.84 -8.50 -7.56
C ALA A 98 7.33 -8.17 -7.46
N ALA A 99 8.13 -8.75 -8.36
CA ALA A 99 9.56 -8.44 -8.44
C ALA A 99 9.86 -7.01 -8.95
N THR A 100 8.92 -6.41 -9.68
CA THR A 100 9.01 -5.06 -10.25
C THR A 100 7.72 -4.29 -10.00
N PRO A 101 7.73 -2.94 -10.05
CA PRO A 101 6.51 -2.15 -9.91
C PRO A 101 5.46 -2.53 -10.96
N GLN A 102 5.87 -2.77 -12.21
CA GLN A 102 4.98 -3.15 -13.31
C GLN A 102 4.27 -4.48 -13.04
N GLY A 103 4.90 -5.44 -12.34
CA GLY A 103 4.24 -6.69 -12.00
C GLY A 103 3.03 -6.50 -11.07
N LEU A 104 3.02 -5.44 -10.23
CA LEU A 104 1.87 -5.08 -9.39
C LEU A 104 0.62 -4.69 -10.19
N MET A 105 0.75 -4.49 -11.51
CA MET A 105 -0.38 -4.18 -12.39
C MET A 105 -1.16 -5.43 -12.81
N THR A 106 -0.58 -6.62 -12.62
CA THR A 106 -1.13 -7.89 -13.13
C THR A 106 -1.24 -8.99 -12.08
N THR A 107 -0.57 -8.86 -10.92
CA THR A 107 -0.64 -9.86 -9.85
C THR A 107 -2.06 -9.98 -9.28
N GLN A 108 -2.52 -11.20 -9.00
CA GLN A 108 -3.83 -11.39 -8.38
C GLN A 108 -3.82 -11.01 -6.88
N PRO A 109 -4.79 -10.19 -6.41
CA PRO A 109 -4.94 -9.89 -4.99
C PRO A 109 -5.18 -11.12 -4.12
N VAL A 110 -4.50 -11.18 -2.99
CA VAL A 110 -4.67 -12.22 -1.96
C VAL A 110 -5.31 -11.60 -0.71
N PRO A 111 -6.46 -12.11 -0.23
CA PRO A 111 -7.01 -11.70 1.06
C PRO A 111 -6.09 -12.09 2.22
N LEU A 112 -5.79 -11.13 3.09
CA LEU A 112 -4.97 -11.33 4.29
C LEU A 112 -5.82 -11.34 5.56
N VAL A 113 -6.73 -10.38 5.69
CA VAL A 113 -7.65 -10.27 6.83
C VAL A 113 -9.05 -10.01 6.29
N THR A 114 -9.96 -10.93 6.56
CA THR A 114 -11.34 -10.87 6.05
C THR A 114 -12.28 -10.25 7.08
N GLN A 115 -13.43 -9.76 6.60
CA GLN A 115 -14.50 -9.26 7.48
C GLN A 115 -15.07 -10.35 8.41
N ALA A 116 -14.93 -11.64 8.03
CA ALA A 116 -15.34 -12.76 8.88
C ALA A 116 -14.37 -13.00 10.05
N THR A 117 -13.08 -12.78 9.82
CA THR A 117 -12.03 -12.95 10.85
C THR A 117 -11.88 -11.72 11.74
N LEU A 118 -12.01 -10.53 11.16
CA LEU A 118 -11.90 -9.27 11.86
C LEU A 118 -12.87 -8.28 11.19
N PRO A 119 -14.06 -8.06 11.77
CA PRO A 119 -15.02 -7.13 11.21
C PRO A 119 -14.52 -5.69 11.21
N SER A 120 -15.03 -4.89 10.28
CA SER A 120 -14.79 -3.44 10.17
C SER A 120 -13.34 -3.04 9.93
N VAL A 121 -12.52 -3.92 9.35
CA VAL A 121 -11.16 -3.55 8.91
C VAL A 121 -11.22 -2.42 7.89
N TYR A 122 -10.33 -1.43 8.05
CA TYR A 122 -10.28 -0.30 7.12
C TYR A 122 -8.87 0.16 6.78
N GLY A 123 -7.83 -0.15 7.57
CA GLY A 123 -6.49 0.39 7.30
C GLY A 123 -5.32 -0.53 7.65
N PRO A 124 -4.59 -1.06 6.65
CA PRO A 124 -3.36 -1.81 6.88
C PRO A 124 -2.15 -0.89 7.05
N THR A 125 -1.20 -1.32 7.89
CA THR A 125 0.13 -0.71 7.99
C THR A 125 1.16 -1.81 8.19
N VAL A 126 2.09 -1.97 7.25
CA VAL A 126 3.30 -2.77 7.40
C VAL A 126 4.20 -2.11 8.43
N THR A 127 4.48 -2.81 9.52
CA THR A 127 5.32 -2.32 10.62
C THR A 127 6.74 -2.88 10.58
N GLY A 128 6.99 -3.88 9.73
CA GLY A 128 8.29 -4.49 9.55
C GLY A 128 8.24 -5.70 8.64
N THR A 129 9.42 -6.15 8.21
CA THR A 129 9.59 -7.43 7.54
C THR A 129 10.88 -8.11 7.99
N THR A 130 10.93 -9.44 7.93
CA THR A 130 12.11 -10.26 8.25
C THR A 130 12.27 -11.35 7.20
N LEU A 131 13.45 -11.42 6.58
CA LEU A 131 13.78 -12.44 5.57
C LEU A 131 14.63 -13.56 6.20
N ASP A 132 14.22 -14.80 6.00
CA ASP A 132 15.09 -15.96 6.19
C ASP A 132 15.91 -16.21 4.89
N PRO A 133 17.23 -15.97 4.90
CA PRO A 133 18.05 -16.12 3.69
C PRO A 133 18.25 -17.58 3.27
N ALA A 134 18.01 -18.56 4.14
CA ALA A 134 18.16 -19.97 3.80
C ALA A 134 16.96 -20.51 3.00
N THR A 135 15.76 -20.00 3.28
CA THR A 135 14.51 -20.45 2.65
C THR A 135 13.95 -19.45 1.65
N GLY A 136 14.43 -18.20 1.67
CA GLY A 136 13.83 -17.11 0.89
C GLY A 136 12.46 -16.67 1.40
N LEU A 137 12.06 -17.11 2.59
CA LEU A 137 10.76 -16.77 3.17
C LEU A 137 10.85 -15.42 3.90
N GLU A 138 10.09 -14.44 3.42
CA GLU A 138 9.97 -13.14 4.09
C GLU A 138 8.67 -13.08 4.90
N THR A 139 8.80 -12.88 6.22
CA THR A 139 7.66 -12.64 7.12
C THR A 139 7.39 -11.15 7.21
N VAL A 140 6.17 -10.74 6.87
CA VAL A 140 5.68 -9.35 6.95
C VAL A 140 4.86 -9.18 8.22
N GLN A 141 5.17 -8.14 9.00
CA GLN A 141 4.37 -7.73 10.16
C GLN A 141 3.37 -6.65 9.75
N LEU A 142 2.10 -6.87 10.06
CA LEU A 142 1.00 -6.00 9.68
C LEU A 142 0.22 -5.56 10.92
N ARG A 143 0.03 -4.25 11.07
CA ARG A 143 -0.98 -3.67 11.94
C ARG A 143 -2.23 -3.37 11.12
N VAL A 144 -3.39 -3.79 11.60
CA VAL A 144 -4.68 -3.57 10.94
C VAL A 144 -5.58 -2.74 11.84
N SER A 145 -6.11 -1.65 11.30
CA SER A 145 -7.06 -0.78 11.98
C SER A 145 -8.49 -1.21 11.67
N THR A 146 -9.34 -1.18 12.67
CA THR A 146 -10.77 -1.48 12.61
C THR A 146 -11.57 -0.29 13.11
N TRP A 147 -12.75 -0.05 12.54
CA TRP A 147 -13.67 0.98 13.01
C TRP A 147 -15.08 0.38 13.18
N PRO A 148 -15.40 -0.15 14.37
CA PRO A 148 -16.67 -0.80 14.61
C PRO A 148 -17.84 0.21 14.56
N PHE A 149 -18.91 -0.18 13.88
CA PHE A 149 -20.13 0.61 13.83
C PHE A 149 -20.87 0.56 15.18
N ASN A 150 -21.19 1.73 15.74
CA ASN A 150 -22.03 1.85 16.93
C ASN A 150 -23.44 2.34 16.53
N PRO A 151 -24.49 1.50 16.61
CA PRO A 151 -25.84 1.91 16.21
C PRO A 151 -26.44 3.01 17.09
N ALA A 152 -26.04 3.10 18.37
CA ALA A 152 -26.51 4.14 19.29
C ALA A 152 -25.78 5.48 19.07
N ASN A 153 -24.60 5.46 18.47
CA ASN A 153 -23.87 6.65 18.06
C ASN A 153 -23.17 6.40 16.72
N PRO A 154 -23.88 6.54 15.59
CA PRO A 154 -23.36 6.23 14.25
C PRO A 154 -22.13 7.04 13.84
N THR A 155 -21.87 8.17 14.51
CA THR A 155 -20.72 9.05 14.26
C THR A 155 -19.54 8.77 15.19
N PHE A 156 -19.67 7.81 16.13
CA PHE A 156 -18.62 7.51 17.09
C PHE A 156 -17.43 6.86 16.38
N TYR A 157 -16.30 7.56 16.41
CA TYR A 157 -15.04 7.07 15.88
C TYR A 157 -14.18 6.51 17.02
N ASP A 158 -14.12 5.18 17.10
CA ASP A 158 -13.35 4.44 18.10
C ASP A 158 -12.50 3.36 17.42
N PRO A 159 -11.38 3.75 16.79
CA PRO A 159 -10.58 2.82 16.03
C PRO A 159 -9.79 1.90 16.96
N ASN A 160 -9.82 0.60 16.66
CA ASN A 160 -8.99 -0.40 17.33
C ASN A 160 -7.91 -0.92 16.38
N THR A 161 -6.73 -1.24 16.92
CA THR A 161 -5.62 -1.81 16.13
C THR A 161 -5.30 -3.23 16.54
N TRP A 162 -5.04 -4.08 15.55
CA TRP A 162 -4.69 -5.48 15.70
C TRP A 162 -3.37 -5.75 14.99
N THR A 163 -2.64 -6.79 15.39
CA THR A 163 -1.43 -7.21 14.70
C THR A 163 -1.60 -8.61 14.12
N THR A 164 -1.02 -8.84 12.95
CA THR A 164 -0.95 -10.14 12.30
C THR A 164 0.34 -10.24 11.49
N THR A 165 0.68 -11.43 11.04
CA THR A 165 1.81 -11.68 10.14
C THR A 165 1.36 -12.56 8.98
N PHE A 166 2.07 -12.43 7.85
CA PHE A 166 1.95 -13.32 6.71
C PHE A 166 3.31 -13.45 6.03
N SER A 167 3.43 -14.42 5.13
CA SER A 167 4.70 -14.69 4.47
C SER A 167 4.63 -14.45 2.97
N VAL A 168 5.74 -14.00 2.40
CA VAL A 168 6.00 -13.86 0.98
C VAL A 168 7.17 -14.80 0.63
N GLN A 169 7.01 -15.59 -0.41
CA GLN A 169 8.08 -16.44 -0.94
C GLN A 169 8.78 -15.71 -2.10
N HIS A 170 10.11 -15.67 -2.05
CA HIS A 170 10.98 -15.13 -3.09
C HIS A 170 11.65 -16.23 -3.91
#